data_AF-A0A929STR9-F1
#
_entry.id   AF-A0A929STR9-F1
#
_cell.length_a   1.000
_cell.length_b   1.000
_cell.length_c   1.000
_cell.angle_alpha   90.00
_cell.angle_beta   90.00
_cell.angle_gamma   90.00
#
_symmetry.space_group_name_H-M   'P 1'
#
loop_
_entity.id
_entity.type
_entity.pdbx_description
1 polymer ?
#
loop_
_entity_poly.entity_id
_entity_poly.type
_entity_poly.pdbx_seq_one_letter_code
_entity_poly.pdbx_strand_id
1 'polypeptide(L)' 'MKNFGKITVKIAGEETNDLKNFSIITARPSLEGKNIGKITVIAPKRMDYKKVVLTMKELLKKIEEEGGDIY' A
#
# COMPACT_ATOMS: atom_id res chain seq x y z
N MET A 1 13.92 -2.00 14.84
CA MET A 1 12.73 -1.40 14.20
C MET A 1 12.24 -2.40 13.16
N LYS A 2 11.05 -3.00 13.32
CA LYS A 2 10.50 -3.92 12.33
C LYS A 2 10.25 -3.17 11.02
N ASN A 3 10.74 -3.70 9.91
CA ASN A 3 10.67 -3.06 8.61
C ASN A 3 9.32 -3.42 7.96
N PHE A 4 8.27 -2.68 8.32
CA PHE A 4 6.98 -2.78 7.64
C PHE A 4 7.23 -2.44 6.16
N GLY A 5 6.91 -3.35 5.25
CA GLY A 5 7.26 -3.26 3.83
C GLY A 5 7.06 -1.88 3.20
N LYS A 6 7.83 -1.57 2.15
CA LYS A 6 7.88 -0.24 1.53
C LYS A 6 6.50 0.20 1.00
N ILE A 7 5.96 1.29 1.53
CA ILE A 7 4.80 2.01 0.97
C ILE A 7 5.32 3.08 0.01
N THR A 8 4.73 3.17 -1.18
CA THR A 8 4.99 4.21 -2.17
C THR A 8 3.67 4.84 -2.59
N VAL A 9 3.57 6.15 -2.48
CA VAL A 9 2.41 6.91 -2.95
C VAL A 9 2.73 7.46 -4.33
N LYS A 10 1.89 7.17 -5.33
CA LYS A 10 1.91 7.81 -6.64
C LYS A 10 0.60 8.55 -6.85
N ILE A 11 0.67 9.88 -6.90
CA ILE A 11 -0.48 10.67 -7.32
C ILE A 11 -0.50 10.60 -8.84
N ALA A 12 -1.54 9.99 -9.41
CA ALA A 12 -1.66 9.90 -10.85
C ALA A 12 -1.81 11.31 -11.42
N GLY A 13 -0.91 11.64 -12.32
CA GLY A 13 -0.87 12.88 -13.07
C GLY A 13 -0.22 12.59 -14.41
N GLU A 14 -0.98 12.83 -15.47
CA GLU A 14 -0.55 13.08 -16.85
C GLU A 14 -0.40 11.91 -17.82
N GLU A 15 -0.08 10.67 -17.42
CA GLU A 15 0.21 9.64 -18.43
C GLU A 15 -1.00 8.80 -18.91
N THR A 16 -2.15 8.87 -18.24
CA THR A 16 -3.39 8.19 -18.65
C THR A 16 -4.61 9.07 -18.35
N ASN A 17 -5.36 9.43 -19.39
CA ASN A 17 -6.52 10.35 -19.27
C ASN A 17 -7.59 9.86 -18.29
N ASP A 18 -7.73 8.54 -18.13
CA ASP A 18 -8.77 7.93 -17.31
C ASP A 18 -8.44 7.96 -15.81
N LEU A 19 -7.16 8.13 -15.44
CA LEU A 19 -6.71 8.11 -14.04
C LEU A 19 -6.37 9.49 -13.48
N LYS A 20 -6.56 10.56 -14.26
CA LYS A 20 -6.22 11.95 -13.86
C LYS A 20 -6.89 12.42 -12.56
N ASN A 21 -8.06 11.85 -12.24
CA ASN A 21 -8.85 12.16 -11.05
C ASN A 21 -8.63 11.19 -9.89
N PHE A 22 -7.68 10.26 -10.04
CA PHE A 22 -7.37 9.25 -9.04
C PHE A 22 -5.96 9.41 -8.48
N SER A 23 -5.70 8.74 -7.38
CA SER A 23 -4.37 8.56 -6.81
C SER A 23 -4.18 7.10 -6.48
N ILE A 24 -2.95 6.64 -6.67
CA ILE A 24 -2.58 5.24 -6.62
C ILE A 24 -1.55 5.06 -5.51
N ILE A 25 -1.95 4.44 -4.41
CA ILE A 25 -1.01 4.07 -3.35
C ILE A 25 -0.65 2.61 -3.53
N THR A 26 0.64 2.32 -3.54
CA THR A 26 1.16 0.97 -3.68
C THR A 26 1.96 0.58 -2.45
N ALA A 27 1.62 -0.54 -1.82
CA ALA A 27 2.48 -1.20 -0.84
C ALA A 27 3.09 -2.45 -1.44
N ARG A 28 4.33 -2.71 -1.04
CA ARG A 28 5.03 -3.96 -1.28
C ARG A 28 5.26 -4.64 0.06
N PRO A 29 4.32 -5.47 0.54
CA PRO A 29 4.52 -6.24 1.75
C PRO A 29 5.75 -7.14 1.62
N SER A 30 6.41 -7.37 2.76
CA SER A 30 7.48 -8.33 2.89
C SER A 30 7.23 -9.18 4.13
N LEU A 31 7.36 -10.49 3.99
CA LEU A 31 7.34 -11.45 5.08
C LEU A 31 8.73 -12.11 5.13
N GLU A 32 9.37 -12.11 6.31
CA GLU A 32 10.74 -12.61 6.47
C GLU A 32 11.76 -12.00 5.48
N GLY A 33 11.58 -10.73 5.14
CA GLY A 33 12.42 -10.03 4.16
C GLY A 33 12.15 -10.39 2.69
N LYS A 34 11.25 -11.34 2.40
CA LYS A 34 10.84 -11.70 1.03
C LYS A 34 9.62 -10.89 0.62
N ASN A 35 9.63 -10.33 -0.59
CA ASN A 35 8.45 -9.69 -1.14
C ASN A 35 7.37 -10.75 -1.43
N ILE A 36 6.16 -10.53 -0.90
CA ILE A 36 5.03 -11.46 -1.07
C ILE A 36 3.97 -10.93 -2.04
N GLY A 37 4.27 -9.84 -2.76
CA GLY A 37 3.39 -9.26 -3.75
C GLY A 37 3.26 -7.74 -3.67
N LYS A 38 2.15 -7.24 -4.22
CA LYS A 38 1.83 -5.82 -4.37
C LYS A 38 0.36 -5.57 -4.02
N ILE A 39 0.12 -4.60 -3.15
CA ILE A 39 -1.22 -4.11 -2.82
C ILE A 39 -1.36 -2.71 -3.40
N THR A 40 -2.44 -2.45 -4.13
CA THR A 40 -2.70 -1.15 -4.76
C THR A 40 -4.05 -0.61 -4.30
N VAL A 41 -4.07 0.63 -3.80
CA VAL A 41 -5.29 1.38 -3.53
C VAL A 41 -5.45 2.42 -4.63
N ILE A 42 -6.59 2.38 -5.32
CA ILE A 42 -7.02 3.39 -6.29
C ILE A 42 -8.20 4.13 -5.66
N ALA A 43 -8.04 5.43 -5.46
CA ALA A 43 -9.04 6.27 -4.81
C ALA A 43 -9.04 7.67 -5.43
N PRO A 44 -10.11 8.48 -5.22
CA PRO A 44 -10.14 9.85 -5.72
C PRO A 44 -8.89 10.62 -5.32
N LYS A 45 -8.41 11.50 -6.20
CA LYS A 45 -7.23 12.33 -5.97
C LYS A 45 -7.34 13.20 -4.72
N ARG A 46 -8.56 13.54 -4.30
CA ARG A 46 -8.88 14.27 -3.06
C ARG A 46 -9.44 13.33 -1.98
N MET A 47 -8.68 12.30 -1.61
CA MET A 47 -8.98 11.42 -0.48
C MET A 47 -8.34 11.92 0.82
N ASP A 48 -8.77 11.35 1.96
CA ASP A 48 -8.02 11.49 3.22
C ASP A 48 -6.79 10.56 3.19
N TYR A 49 -5.69 11.08 2.64
CA TYR A 49 -4.43 10.34 2.50
C TYR A 49 -3.92 9.81 3.84
N LYS A 50 -4.11 10.55 4.93
CA LYS A 50 -3.66 10.15 6.26
C LYS A 50 -4.38 8.88 6.69
N LYS A 51 -5.72 8.85 6.57
CA LYS A 51 -6.50 7.65 6.88
C LYS A 51 -6.11 6.47 5.99
N VAL A 52 -5.99 6.67 4.67
CA VAL A 52 -5.63 5.57 3.75
C VAL A 52 -4.26 4.98 4.05
N VAL A 53 -3.25 5.82 4.30
CA VAL A 53 -1.91 5.34 4.67
C VAL A 53 -1.92 4.62 6.03
N LEU A 54 -2.67 5.12 7.01
CA LEU A 54 -2.81 4.44 8.32
C LEU A 54 -3.51 3.08 8.19
N THR A 55 -4.60 3.00 7.43
CA THR A 55 -5.29 1.74 7.16
C THR A 55 -4.37 0.76 6.42
N MET A 56 -3.60 1.23 5.43
CA MET A 56 -2.61 0.38 4.75
C MET A 56 -1.53 -0.12 5.69
N LYS A 57 -1.02 0.72 6.62
CA LYS A 57 -0.04 0.29 7.62
C LYS A 57 -0.61 -0.80 8.53
N GLU A 58 -1.85 -0.65 8.99
CA GLU A 58 -2.51 -1.65 9.83
C GLU A 58 -2.75 -2.96 9.07
N LEU A 59 -3.16 -2.88 7.80
CA LEU A 59 -3.29 -4.06 6.93
C LEU A 59 -1.95 -4.81 6.77
N LEU A 60 -0.86 -4.08 6.52
CA LEU A 60 0.46 -4.68 6.37
C LEU A 60 0.94 -5.34 7.66
N LYS A 61 0.67 -4.72 8.80
CA LYS A 61 0.94 -5.29 10.13
C LYS A 61 0.18 -6.61 10.31
N LYS A 62 -1.12 -6.65 10.00
CA LYS A 62 -1.92 -7.88 10.08
C LYS A 62 -1.42 -8.99 9.16
N ILE A 63 -1.01 -8.65 7.94
CA ILE A 63 -0.43 -9.63 7.01
C ILE A 63 0.88 -10.22 7.56
N GLU A 64 1.70 -9.43 8.25
CA GLU A 64 2.92 -9.94 8.89
C GLU A 64 2.59 -10.83 10.11
N GLU A 65 1.61 -10.43 10.92
CA GLU A 65 1.17 -11.17 12.10
C GLU A 65 0.52 -12.50 11.73
N GLU A 66 -0.48 -12.51 10.83
CA GLU A 66 -1.23 -13.70 10.43
C GLU A 66 -0.48 -14.54 9.38
N GLY A 67 0.34 -13.90 8.53
CA GLY A 67 1.11 -14.58 7.48
C GLY A 67 2.38 -15.25 7.99
N GLY A 68 2.89 -14.87 9.16
CA GLY A 68 4.00 -15.56 9.84
C GLY A 68 3.60 -16.89 10.46
N ASP A 69 2.30 -17.15 10.64
CA ASP A 69 1.77 -18.35 11.30
C ASP A 69 1.51 -19.53 10.33
N ILE A 70 1.76 -19.35 9.03
CA ILE A 70 1.52 -20.36 7.97
C ILE A 70 2.79 -21.08 7.48
N TYR A 71 3.93 -20.90 8.14
CA TYR A 71 5.18 -21.64 7.87
C TYR A 71 5.79 -22.24 9.13
#